data_AF-A0A2H6FS93-F1
#
_entry.id   AF-A0A2H6FS93-F1
#
_cell.length_a   1.000
_cell.length_b   1.000
_cell.length_c   1.000
_cell.angle_alpha   90.00
_cell.angle_beta   90.00
_cell.angle_gamma   90.00
#
_symmetry.space_group_name_H-M   'P 1'
#
loop_
_entity.id
_entity.type
_entity.pdbx_description
1 polymer ?
#
loop_
_entity_poly.entity_id
_entity_poly.type
_entity_poly.pdbx_seq_one_letter_code
_entity_poly.pdbx_strand_id
1 'polypeptide(L)'
;MSRSDATYIGQVDSAKGSVVTIRIKDGIPTLIMVKGKSYRVGQIGSFVRIPLGYAQLYGICTIVGSAAAPHTDEINQKNSQRWMSITLFGESVGDFFERGVSQYPTFGDEVHLVTDDDMKIIYNTSSNERSIAVGNIAAASGIQGRLDLNRLVTRHSAIVGSTGAGKSNLVAVLLEAIATQNYKASRVLVIDPHGEYSSAVGSNGYVFKVNSDKSTGELPLHIPFWALPFDELKQISLGEMQPSTEAAIRDIISEKKKTASKHLEKPPPEIAITADSPIPFSLKQLWFELDNYERITFKKNNGEEPYPPTTRGDPDKLIPNTYPRPAMGATAPFKNPRPRNIGKQLDLLRSRLLDSNYSFLFTPGDDFTPDIDGKIKSDLDSLVTSWVGHDRAVTVLDVSGLPSEILSTIVGTLLRIIYDILFWGTGLPVGGRAQPLLIALEEAHLFMPVDKETPAHRTIGKIAKEGRKYGVGLCIITQRPTEIDNAALSQCGTMIALRLTNPSDRSKVESTMPDDLGALSGLLPSLRTGEGIVIGEAMPIPSRIQFYQAINKPLGDDPDVAVAWSQDRPDAKFYKDALNNWRRQSNIYKKEE
;
A
#
# COMPACT_ATOMS: atom_id res chain seq x y z
N MET A 1 41.88 43.27 -4.97
CA MET A 1 42.23 41.91 -5.44
C MET A 1 41.78 40.90 -4.37
N SER A 2 40.50 40.50 -4.38
CA SER A 2 40.07 39.40 -3.52
C SER A 2 40.54 38.09 -4.15
N ARG A 3 41.06 37.18 -3.33
CA ARG A 3 41.28 35.78 -3.73
C ARG A 3 39.97 35.28 -4.33
N SER A 4 40.01 34.77 -5.56
CA SER A 4 38.86 34.13 -6.20
C SER A 4 38.26 33.10 -5.24
N ASP A 5 37.02 33.29 -4.82
CA ASP A 5 36.30 32.30 -4.02
C ASP A 5 36.32 30.98 -4.78
N ALA A 6 36.90 29.95 -4.18
CA ALA A 6 37.08 28.64 -4.81
C ALA A 6 35.74 27.97 -5.14
N THR A 7 34.63 28.44 -4.56
CA THR A 7 33.28 27.94 -4.83
C THR A 7 32.59 28.63 -6.01
N TYR A 8 33.10 29.76 -6.50
CA TYR A 8 32.47 30.54 -7.58
C TYR A 8 32.51 29.81 -8.92
N ILE A 9 31.33 29.62 -9.56
CA ILE A 9 31.19 28.87 -10.82
C ILE A 9 30.61 29.67 -11.99
N GLY A 10 29.98 30.81 -11.74
CA GLY A 10 29.33 31.56 -12.81
C GLY A 10 28.42 32.66 -12.30
N GLN A 11 27.57 33.17 -13.19
CA GLN A 11 26.63 34.24 -12.88
C GLN A 11 25.25 33.91 -13.42
N VAL A 12 24.23 34.45 -12.76
CA VAL A 12 22.85 34.41 -13.24
C VAL A 12 22.73 35.16 -14.56
N ASP A 13 22.24 34.48 -15.57
CA ASP A 13 22.02 35.01 -16.92
C ASP A 13 20.55 35.37 -17.15
N SER A 14 19.62 34.59 -16.61
CA SER A 14 18.20 34.93 -16.57
C SER A 14 17.47 34.19 -15.45
N ALA A 15 16.38 34.76 -14.96
CA ALA A 15 15.50 34.13 -13.97
C ALA A 15 14.04 34.23 -14.45
N LYS A 16 13.35 33.09 -14.49
CA LYS A 16 11.92 32.97 -14.84
C LYS A 16 11.22 32.17 -13.76
N GLY A 17 10.73 32.87 -12.74
CA GLY A 17 10.19 32.24 -11.53
C GLY A 17 11.27 31.43 -10.83
N SER A 18 10.96 30.18 -10.48
CA SER A 18 11.87 29.20 -9.84
C SER A 18 13.02 28.74 -10.75
N VAL A 19 12.89 28.89 -12.07
CA VAL A 19 13.89 28.42 -13.03
C VAL A 19 14.89 29.54 -13.34
N VAL A 20 16.17 29.27 -13.10
CA VAL A 20 17.27 30.24 -13.29
C VAL A 20 18.30 29.66 -14.23
N THR A 21 18.65 30.41 -15.28
CA THR A 21 19.73 30.07 -16.20
C THR A 21 21.02 30.70 -15.69
N ILE A 22 22.06 29.89 -15.58
CA ILE A 22 23.39 30.28 -15.11
C ILE A 22 24.36 30.16 -16.27
N ARG A 23 25.09 31.23 -16.54
CA ARG A 23 26.25 31.21 -17.43
C ARG A 23 27.47 30.78 -16.62
N ILE A 24 28.01 29.60 -16.95
CA ILE A 24 29.19 29.04 -16.30
C ILE A 24 30.41 29.83 -16.76
N LYS A 25 31.27 30.23 -15.83
CA LYS A 25 32.48 31.00 -16.14
C LYS A 25 33.41 30.21 -17.07
N ASP A 26 33.99 30.91 -18.04
CA ASP A 26 34.97 30.35 -18.96
C ASP A 26 36.21 29.84 -18.23
N GLY A 27 36.77 28.72 -18.70
CA GLY A 27 37.97 28.11 -18.11
C GLY A 27 37.74 27.35 -16.80
N ILE A 28 36.52 27.28 -16.26
CA ILE A 28 36.24 26.45 -15.08
C ILE A 28 36.35 24.95 -15.44
N PRO A 29 37.13 24.15 -14.68
CA PRO A 29 37.19 22.71 -14.88
C PRO A 29 35.87 22.06 -14.48
N THR A 30 35.57 20.90 -15.07
CA THR A 30 34.37 20.11 -14.70
C THR A 30 34.44 19.57 -13.27
N LEU A 31 35.62 19.59 -12.64
CA LEU A 31 35.86 19.17 -11.27
C LEU A 31 36.63 20.28 -10.54
N ILE A 32 36.09 20.77 -9.43
CA ILE A 32 36.73 21.75 -8.55
C ILE A 32 37.06 21.10 -7.21
N MET A 33 38.23 21.41 -6.66
CA MET A 33 38.62 20.97 -5.32
C MET A 33 38.38 22.11 -4.32
N VAL A 34 37.54 21.86 -3.32
CA VAL A 34 37.24 22.79 -2.22
C VAL A 34 37.47 22.06 -0.90
N LYS A 35 38.35 22.61 -0.04
CA LYS A 35 38.72 22.01 1.26
C LYS A 35 39.08 20.51 1.20
N GLY A 36 39.77 20.08 0.13
CA GLY A 36 40.18 18.68 -0.06
C GLY A 36 39.10 17.74 -0.60
N LYS A 37 37.90 18.24 -0.92
CA LYS A 37 36.81 17.49 -1.54
C LYS A 37 36.58 17.93 -2.97
N SER A 38 36.24 16.96 -3.84
CA SER A 38 36.01 17.19 -5.26
C SER A 38 34.53 17.40 -5.55
N TYR A 39 34.19 18.49 -6.23
CA TYR A 39 32.84 18.84 -6.64
C TYR A 39 32.76 18.91 -8.15
N ARG A 40 31.75 18.25 -8.76
CA ARG A 40 31.50 18.36 -10.20
C ARG A 40 30.65 19.58 -10.51
N VAL A 41 31.06 20.35 -11.51
CA VAL A 41 30.35 21.54 -11.98
C VAL A 41 29.54 21.17 -13.22
N GLY A 42 28.29 21.63 -13.29
CA GLY A 42 27.44 21.44 -14.47
C GLY A 42 27.04 19.98 -14.68
N GLN A 43 26.55 19.33 -13.64
CA GLN A 43 25.95 18.00 -13.72
C GLN A 43 24.49 18.07 -13.26
N ILE A 44 23.57 17.41 -13.98
CA ILE A 44 22.17 17.29 -13.54
C ILE A 44 22.13 16.66 -12.15
N GLY A 45 21.35 17.27 -11.25
CA GLY A 45 21.24 16.91 -9.84
C GLY A 45 22.31 17.54 -8.94
N SER A 46 23.28 18.30 -9.47
CA SER A 46 24.21 19.08 -8.65
C SER A 46 23.54 20.29 -8.01
N PHE A 47 23.97 20.65 -6.81
CA PHE A 47 23.42 21.77 -6.05
C PHE A 47 24.30 23.02 -6.23
N VAL A 48 23.65 24.18 -6.34
CA VAL A 48 24.31 25.49 -6.38
C VAL A 48 23.67 26.42 -5.36
N ARG A 49 24.42 27.42 -4.93
CA ARG A 49 23.95 28.51 -4.06
C ARG A 49 24.15 29.87 -4.72
N ILE A 50 23.24 30.79 -4.45
CA ILE A 50 23.28 32.18 -4.91
C ILE A 50 23.21 33.08 -3.67
N PRO A 51 24.32 33.74 -3.29
CA PRO A 51 24.34 34.65 -2.15
C PRO A 51 23.56 35.93 -2.47
N LEU A 52 22.52 36.24 -1.69
CA LEU A 52 21.73 37.46 -1.79
C LEU A 52 21.75 38.21 -0.46
N GLY A 53 22.76 39.06 -0.26
CA GLY A 53 22.93 39.81 0.99
C GLY A 53 23.13 38.90 2.20
N TYR A 54 22.11 38.81 3.07
CA TYR A 54 22.11 37.95 4.26
C TYR A 54 21.48 36.57 4.04
N ALA A 55 20.88 36.32 2.88
CA ALA A 55 20.30 35.04 2.53
C ALA A 55 21.18 34.28 1.52
N GLN A 56 21.09 32.94 1.54
CA GLN A 56 21.64 32.07 0.51
C GLN A 56 20.46 31.36 -0.17
N LEU A 57 20.24 31.60 -1.46
CA LEU A 57 19.31 30.79 -2.23
C LEU A 57 19.99 29.50 -2.66
N TYR A 58 19.24 28.41 -2.71
CA TYR A 58 19.74 27.13 -3.18
C TYR A 58 18.89 26.60 -4.34
N GLY A 59 19.58 26.06 -5.35
CA GLY A 59 18.97 25.47 -6.53
C GLY A 59 19.62 24.18 -6.97
N ILE A 60 18.85 23.33 -7.65
CA ILE A 60 19.31 22.06 -8.20
C ILE A 60 19.43 22.17 -9.71
N CYS A 61 20.54 21.69 -10.26
CA CYS A 61 20.77 21.65 -11.70
C CYS A 61 19.81 20.67 -12.36
N THR A 62 19.01 21.15 -13.30
CA THR A 62 18.05 20.35 -14.05
C THR A 62 18.53 20.09 -15.48
N ILE A 63 19.21 21.06 -16.09
CA ILE A 63 19.67 20.98 -17.48
C ILE A 63 21.08 21.58 -17.59
N VAL A 64 21.91 21.03 -18.48
CA VAL A 64 23.25 21.54 -18.80
C VAL A 64 23.40 21.57 -20.32
N GLY A 65 24.02 22.63 -20.85
CA GLY A 65 24.23 22.79 -22.28
C GLY A 65 25.51 23.54 -22.64
N SER A 66 25.91 23.41 -23.90
CA SER A 66 27.05 24.12 -24.49
C SER A 66 26.65 24.67 -25.87
N ALA A 67 25.81 25.71 -25.87
CA ALA A 67 25.31 26.48 -27.03
C ALA A 67 24.55 27.72 -26.50
N ALA A 68 23.90 28.51 -27.36
CA ALA A 68 22.97 29.56 -26.91
C ALA A 68 21.95 28.98 -25.91
N ALA A 69 21.71 29.66 -24.78
CA ALA A 69 20.74 29.23 -23.79
C ALA A 69 19.33 29.12 -24.44
N PRO A 70 18.40 28.29 -23.91
CA PRO A 70 17.14 27.95 -24.57
C PRO A 70 16.18 29.14 -24.87
N HIS A 71 16.56 30.37 -24.50
CA HIS A 71 15.74 31.57 -24.60
C HIS A 71 16.47 32.80 -25.19
N THR A 72 17.64 32.62 -25.80
CA THR A 72 18.30 33.70 -26.56
C THR A 72 18.03 33.51 -28.05
N ASP A 73 17.11 34.32 -28.61
CA ASP A 73 16.77 34.37 -30.05
C ASP A 73 17.87 35.00 -30.93
N GLU A 74 19.05 35.30 -30.38
CA GLU A 74 20.17 35.83 -31.16
C GLU A 74 21.30 34.80 -31.32
N ILE A 75 21.41 34.28 -32.54
CA ILE A 75 22.51 33.44 -33.00
C ILE A 75 23.78 34.31 -33.09
N ASN A 76 24.53 34.42 -31.99
CA ASN A 76 25.92 34.86 -32.02
C ASN A 76 26.86 33.64 -31.99
N GLN A 77 27.28 33.23 -33.19
CA GLN A 77 27.99 31.99 -33.51
C GLN A 77 29.47 31.93 -33.05
N LYS A 78 29.90 32.66 -32.01
CA LYS A 78 31.34 32.78 -31.68
C LYS A 78 31.81 32.51 -30.26
N ASN A 79 30.96 32.20 -29.28
CA ASN A 79 31.44 31.73 -27.97
C ASN A 79 30.71 30.45 -27.56
N SER A 80 31.45 29.36 -27.35
CA SER A 80 30.94 28.13 -26.73
C SER A 80 30.69 28.35 -25.24
N GLN A 81 29.71 29.20 -24.90
CA GLN A 81 29.38 29.47 -23.52
C GLN A 81 28.65 28.26 -22.94
N ARG A 82 29.20 27.73 -21.85
CA ARG A 82 28.56 26.68 -21.06
C ARG A 82 27.50 27.32 -20.18
N TRP A 83 26.33 26.73 -20.14
CA TRP A 83 25.26 27.18 -19.27
C TRP A 83 24.61 25.99 -18.57
N MET A 84 23.92 26.28 -17.48
CA MET A 84 23.07 25.32 -16.79
C MET A 84 21.77 25.98 -16.37
N SER A 85 20.69 25.22 -16.40
CA SER A 85 19.43 25.60 -15.77
C SER A 85 19.37 24.98 -14.39
N ILE A 86 18.92 25.78 -13.42
CA ILE A 86 18.63 25.33 -12.07
C ILE A 86 17.17 25.61 -11.74
N THR A 87 16.64 24.80 -10.84
CA THR A 87 15.37 25.08 -10.17
C THR A 87 15.65 25.42 -8.71
N LEU A 88 15.27 26.61 -8.29
CA LEU A 88 15.34 27.06 -6.90
C LEU A 88 14.39 26.23 -6.04
N PHE A 89 14.84 25.81 -4.85
CA PHE A 89 14.04 24.97 -3.96
C PHE A 89 13.93 25.51 -2.53
N GLY A 90 14.81 26.42 -2.12
CA GLY A 90 14.88 26.87 -0.75
C GLY A 90 15.89 27.98 -0.55
N GLU A 91 15.83 28.60 0.63
CA GLU A 91 16.79 29.59 1.08
C GLU A 91 17.26 29.31 2.50
N SER A 92 18.40 29.87 2.88
CA SER A 92 18.83 29.91 4.27
C SER A 92 19.20 31.31 4.71
N VAL A 93 18.96 31.57 6.00
CA VAL A 93 19.42 32.75 6.71
C VAL A 93 20.17 32.27 7.95
N GLY A 94 21.49 32.47 7.96
CA GLY A 94 22.37 31.84 8.95
C GLY A 94 22.35 30.31 8.83
N ASP A 95 22.12 29.61 9.95
CA ASP A 95 22.06 28.14 10.01
C ASP A 95 20.63 27.58 9.84
N PHE A 96 19.65 28.43 9.48
CA PHE A 96 18.27 28.03 9.30
C PHE A 96 17.93 27.96 7.81
N PHE A 97 17.54 26.77 7.34
CA PHE A 97 17.06 26.55 5.98
C PHE A 97 15.55 26.39 5.94
N GLU A 98 14.93 26.96 4.93
CA GLU A 98 13.51 26.79 4.63
C GLU A 98 13.26 26.51 3.15
N ARG A 99 12.11 25.86 2.88
CA ARG A 99 11.67 25.56 1.53
C ARG A 99 10.98 26.76 0.91
N GLY A 100 11.20 26.92 -0.39
CA GLY A 100 10.77 28.10 -1.13
C GLY A 100 11.77 29.24 -1.00
N VAL A 101 11.63 30.24 -1.86
CA VAL A 101 12.48 31.42 -1.86
C VAL A 101 11.61 32.65 -1.64
N SER A 102 12.05 33.55 -0.77
CA SER A 102 11.36 34.82 -0.51
C SER A 102 11.74 35.89 -1.53
N GLN A 103 12.90 35.73 -2.17
CA GLN A 103 13.43 36.63 -3.19
C GLN A 103 14.00 35.83 -4.36
N TYR A 104 13.92 36.40 -5.55
CA TYR A 104 14.48 35.81 -6.77
C TYR A 104 15.79 36.50 -7.12
N PRO A 105 16.77 35.76 -7.65
CA PRO A 105 18.03 36.35 -8.08
C PRO A 105 17.83 37.22 -9.32
N THR A 106 18.73 38.17 -9.49
CA THR A 106 18.77 39.13 -10.59
C THR A 106 19.95 38.85 -11.53
N PHE A 107 19.92 39.48 -12.71
CA PHE A 107 20.98 39.36 -13.69
C PHE A 107 22.35 39.75 -13.10
N GLY A 108 23.34 38.87 -13.26
CA GLY A 108 24.71 39.09 -12.81
C GLY A 108 25.03 38.59 -11.40
N ASP A 109 24.04 38.15 -10.62
CA ASP A 109 24.28 37.59 -9.28
C ASP A 109 25.24 36.39 -9.34
N GLU A 110 26.16 36.32 -8.38
CA GLU A 110 27.19 35.29 -8.34
C GLU A 110 26.61 33.93 -7.96
N VAL A 111 27.08 32.88 -8.64
CA VAL A 111 26.65 31.51 -8.43
C VAL A 111 27.82 30.69 -7.93
N HIS A 112 27.60 29.96 -6.84
CA HIS A 112 28.61 29.16 -6.17
C HIS A 112 28.18 27.70 -6.06
N LEU A 113 29.15 26.80 -5.91
CA LEU A 113 28.91 25.41 -5.53
C LEU A 113 28.41 25.32 -4.09
N VAL A 114 27.52 24.36 -3.84
CA VAL A 114 27.12 23.94 -2.49
C VAL A 114 28.19 23.03 -1.91
N THR A 115 28.71 23.41 -0.74
CA THR A 115 29.71 22.65 0.00
C THR A 115 29.06 21.72 1.02
N ASP A 116 29.84 20.85 1.66
CA ASP A 116 29.31 19.97 2.71
C ASP A 116 28.82 20.75 3.95
N ASP A 117 29.37 21.95 4.20
CA ASP A 117 28.90 22.82 5.28
C ASP A 117 27.50 23.38 4.95
N ASP A 118 27.27 23.79 3.69
CA ASP A 118 25.94 24.18 3.20
C ASP A 118 24.95 23.02 3.28
N MET A 119 25.37 21.81 2.87
CA MET A 119 24.52 20.63 2.94
C MET A 119 24.11 20.30 4.38
N LYS A 120 25.00 20.48 5.36
CA LYS A 120 24.61 20.33 6.77
C LYS A 120 23.51 21.31 7.16
N ILE A 121 23.58 22.57 6.74
CA ILE A 121 22.52 23.56 7.01
C ILE A 121 21.19 23.10 6.40
N ILE A 122 21.21 22.65 5.14
CA ILE A 122 19.99 22.20 4.43
C ILE A 122 19.35 20.96 5.09
N TYR A 123 20.16 19.95 5.45
CA TYR A 123 19.66 18.67 5.98
C TYR A 123 19.46 18.66 7.50
N ASN A 124 19.99 19.63 8.25
CA ASN A 124 19.83 19.73 9.72
C ASN A 124 18.49 20.38 10.15
N THR A 125 17.54 20.50 9.23
CA THR A 125 16.25 21.18 9.46
C THR A 125 15.23 20.34 10.23
N SER A 126 15.43 19.02 10.30
CA SER A 126 14.55 18.13 11.06
C SER A 126 15.24 17.65 12.33
N SER A 127 14.57 17.76 13.47
CA SER A 127 15.09 17.18 14.70
C SER A 127 15.24 15.66 14.53
N ASN A 128 16.27 15.09 15.15
CA ASN A 128 16.52 13.65 15.13
C ASN A 128 15.30 12.84 15.63
N GLU A 129 14.49 13.44 16.50
CA GLU A 129 13.29 12.84 17.11
C GLU A 129 12.06 12.77 16.17
N ARG A 130 12.09 13.44 15.01
CA ARG A 130 10.97 13.48 14.05
C ARG A 130 11.30 12.85 12.70
N SER A 131 12.46 12.23 12.58
CA SER A 131 12.98 11.75 11.30
C SER A 131 13.62 10.38 11.39
N ILE A 132 13.45 9.57 10.34
CA ILE A 132 14.05 8.25 10.19
C ILE A 132 15.24 8.29 9.23
N ALA A 133 16.37 7.71 9.62
CA ALA A 133 17.53 7.58 8.72
C ALA A 133 17.35 6.36 7.83
N VAL A 134 17.46 6.54 6.52
CA VAL A 134 17.21 5.47 5.54
C VAL A 134 18.41 5.19 4.63
N GLY A 135 19.44 6.04 4.69
CA GLY A 135 20.59 5.93 3.81
C GLY A 135 21.55 7.11 3.96
N ASN A 136 22.41 7.29 2.96
CA ASN A 136 23.34 8.41 2.86
C ASN A 136 23.05 9.23 1.60
N ILE A 137 23.22 10.56 1.68
CA ILE A 137 23.09 11.45 0.54
C ILE A 137 24.20 11.14 -0.46
N ALA A 138 23.85 10.75 -1.68
CA ALA A 138 24.82 10.29 -2.67
C ALA A 138 25.75 11.41 -3.18
N ALA A 139 25.35 12.68 -3.02
CA ALA A 139 26.13 13.85 -3.43
C ALA A 139 27.08 14.36 -2.33
N ALA A 140 26.93 13.93 -1.07
CA ALA A 140 27.69 14.47 0.05
C ALA A 140 28.19 13.36 0.99
N SER A 141 29.49 13.36 1.29
CA SER A 141 30.09 12.35 2.15
C SER A 141 29.72 12.59 3.61
N GLY A 142 29.18 11.56 4.27
CA GLY A 142 28.88 11.58 5.71
C GLY A 142 27.56 12.25 6.11
N ILE A 143 26.71 12.63 5.15
CA ILE A 143 25.38 13.17 5.43
C ILE A 143 24.34 12.06 5.29
N GLN A 144 23.56 11.85 6.36
CA GLN A 144 22.48 10.87 6.38
C GLN A 144 21.28 11.41 5.59
N GLY A 145 20.70 10.55 4.76
CA GLY A 145 19.37 10.76 4.18
C GLY A 145 18.32 10.45 5.24
N ARG A 146 17.69 11.49 5.78
CA ARG A 146 16.66 11.39 6.83
C ARG A 146 15.31 11.83 6.31
N LEU A 147 14.29 10.99 6.45
CA LEU A 147 12.92 11.30 6.07
C LEU A 147 12.14 11.82 7.27
N ASP A 148 11.42 12.94 7.13
CA ASP A 148 10.45 13.43 8.11
C ASP A 148 9.30 12.42 8.23
N LEU A 149 9.18 11.79 9.39
CA LEU A 149 8.22 10.70 9.61
C LEU A 149 6.78 11.20 9.60
N ASN A 150 6.53 12.39 10.14
CA ASN A 150 5.19 12.98 10.17
C ASN A 150 4.70 13.24 8.74
N ARG A 151 5.55 13.80 7.88
CA ARG A 151 5.21 14.05 6.48
C ARG A 151 5.11 12.76 5.67
N LEU A 152 6.00 11.79 5.90
CA LEU A 152 5.97 10.48 5.25
C LEU A 152 4.64 9.76 5.51
N VAL A 153 4.16 9.79 6.76
CA VAL A 153 2.89 9.14 7.15
C VAL A 153 1.69 9.97 6.71
N THR A 154 1.60 11.24 7.12
CA THR A 154 0.36 12.02 6.99
C THR A 154 0.11 12.58 5.59
N ARG A 155 1.13 12.70 4.72
CA ARG A 155 0.99 13.21 3.35
C ARG A 155 0.94 12.12 2.29
N HIS A 156 0.89 10.85 2.71
CA HIS A 156 1.08 9.69 1.85
C HIS A 156 2.46 9.68 1.17
N SER A 157 2.88 8.51 0.73
CA SER A 157 4.14 8.31 0.04
C SER A 157 4.01 7.25 -1.04
N ALA A 158 4.90 7.28 -2.02
CA ALA A 158 5.02 6.26 -3.05
C ALA A 158 6.46 5.81 -3.19
N ILE A 159 6.66 4.51 -3.38
CA ILE A 159 7.93 3.86 -3.68
C ILE A 159 7.78 3.15 -5.02
N VAL A 160 8.54 3.62 -6.01
CA VAL A 160 8.45 3.13 -7.39
C VAL A 160 9.83 2.67 -7.88
N GLY A 161 9.87 1.61 -8.68
CA GLY A 161 11.13 1.09 -9.22
C GLY A 161 10.98 -0.23 -9.95
N SER A 162 11.85 -0.52 -10.91
CA SER A 162 11.87 -1.81 -11.62
C SER A 162 12.23 -2.97 -10.69
N THR A 163 12.00 -4.21 -11.14
CA THR A 163 12.47 -5.43 -10.46
C THR A 163 13.99 -5.38 -10.24
N GLY A 164 14.45 -5.82 -9.06
CA GLY A 164 15.87 -5.77 -8.70
C GLY A 164 16.46 -4.36 -8.45
N ALA A 165 15.63 -3.30 -8.42
CA ALA A 165 16.11 -1.95 -8.10
C ALA A 165 16.37 -1.73 -6.60
N GLY A 166 15.84 -2.61 -5.73
CA GLY A 166 15.97 -2.52 -4.27
C GLY A 166 14.72 -2.02 -3.53
N LYS A 167 13.53 -2.16 -4.12
CA LYS A 167 12.25 -1.74 -3.51
C LYS A 167 11.97 -2.47 -2.18
N SER A 168 11.91 -3.80 -2.19
CA SER A 168 11.61 -4.58 -0.98
C SER A 168 12.64 -4.34 0.12
N ASN A 169 13.93 -4.17 -0.25
CA ASN A 169 14.97 -3.73 0.69
C ASN A 169 14.68 -2.34 1.29
N LEU A 170 14.31 -1.35 0.48
CA LEU A 170 13.94 -0.03 0.99
C LEU A 170 12.74 -0.10 1.93
N VAL A 171 11.70 -0.87 1.59
CA VAL A 171 10.55 -1.07 2.48
C VAL A 171 11.01 -1.69 3.80
N ALA A 172 11.83 -2.74 3.78
CA ALA A 172 12.38 -3.33 4.99
C ALA A 172 13.20 -2.33 5.81
N VAL A 173 14.05 -1.50 5.19
CA VAL A 173 14.78 -0.41 5.87
C VAL A 173 13.83 0.60 6.51
N LEU A 174 12.73 0.97 5.85
CA LEU A 174 11.73 1.88 6.42
C LEU A 174 11.04 1.26 7.64
N LEU A 175 10.62 -0.01 7.53
CA LEU A 175 9.99 -0.74 8.63
C LEU A 175 10.94 -0.86 9.82
N GLU A 176 12.20 -1.22 9.57
CA GLU A 176 13.24 -1.34 10.60
C GLU A 176 13.53 0.02 11.26
N ALA A 177 13.69 1.08 10.47
CA ALA A 177 13.97 2.41 10.99
C ALA A 177 12.81 2.95 11.85
N ILE A 178 11.55 2.66 11.49
CA ILE A 178 10.38 3.04 12.29
C ILE A 178 10.33 2.21 13.59
N ALA A 179 10.56 0.90 13.50
CA ALA A 179 10.44 0.00 14.65
C ALA A 179 11.56 0.14 15.68
N THR A 180 12.77 0.50 15.24
CA THR A 180 13.95 0.60 16.11
C THR A 180 14.15 2.00 16.70
N GLN A 181 13.54 3.03 16.08
CA GLN A 181 13.40 4.31 16.75
C GLN A 181 12.39 4.16 17.89
N ASN A 182 12.65 4.80 19.04
CA ASN A 182 11.91 4.65 20.31
C ASN A 182 10.46 5.20 20.28
N TYR A 183 9.74 5.01 19.17
CA TYR A 183 8.33 5.33 18.98
C TYR A 183 7.46 4.18 19.49
N LYS A 184 7.27 4.13 20.81
CA LYS A 184 6.52 3.07 21.50
C LYS A 184 5.08 2.85 20.99
N ALA A 185 4.49 3.88 20.38
CA ALA A 185 3.12 3.85 19.86
C ALA A 185 3.06 3.79 18.33
N SER A 186 4.18 3.49 17.64
CA SER A 186 4.21 3.35 16.19
C SER A 186 3.27 2.24 15.70
N ARG A 187 2.60 2.48 14.58
CA ARG A 187 1.72 1.51 13.91
C ARG A 187 1.98 1.53 12.41
N VAL A 188 2.48 0.42 11.90
CA VAL A 188 2.67 0.19 10.47
C VAL A 188 1.96 -1.09 10.08
N LEU A 189 1.10 -1.02 9.07
CA LEU A 189 0.41 -2.16 8.48
C LEU A 189 0.93 -2.38 7.06
N VAL A 190 1.45 -3.57 6.77
CA VAL A 190 1.92 -3.97 5.44
C VAL A 190 0.92 -4.94 4.85
N ILE A 191 0.41 -4.66 3.66
CA ILE A 191 -0.33 -5.62 2.85
C ILE A 191 0.66 -6.28 1.89
N ASP A 192 0.88 -7.58 2.08
CA ASP A 192 1.93 -8.34 1.41
C ASP A 192 1.31 -9.46 0.55
N PRO A 193 1.11 -9.24 -0.76
CA PRO A 193 0.53 -10.23 -1.66
C PRO A 193 1.50 -11.35 -2.06
N HIS A 194 2.78 -11.25 -1.72
CA HIS A 194 3.81 -12.21 -2.12
C HIS A 194 4.45 -12.97 -0.94
N GLY A 195 4.18 -12.54 0.30
CA GLY A 195 4.72 -13.13 1.52
C GLY A 195 6.19 -12.77 1.78
N GLU A 196 6.70 -11.70 1.17
CA GLU A 196 8.13 -11.33 1.21
C GLU A 196 8.57 -10.81 2.59
N TYR A 197 7.71 -10.10 3.33
CA TYR A 197 8.14 -9.37 4.53
C TYR A 197 8.10 -10.17 5.83
N SER A 198 7.65 -11.42 5.78
CA SER A 198 7.58 -12.30 6.97
C SER A 198 8.94 -12.43 7.68
N SER A 199 10.03 -12.61 6.92
CA SER A 199 11.40 -12.64 7.46
C SER A 199 11.95 -11.26 7.81
N ALA A 200 11.55 -10.22 7.08
CA ALA A 200 12.07 -8.86 7.24
C ALA A 200 11.65 -8.23 8.57
N VAL A 201 10.43 -8.53 9.03
CA VAL A 201 9.86 -7.92 10.23
C VAL A 201 10.44 -8.53 11.51
N GLY A 202 10.75 -9.83 11.54
CA GLY A 202 11.38 -10.50 12.68
C GLY A 202 10.68 -10.19 14.01
N SER A 203 11.44 -9.81 15.05
CA SER A 203 10.88 -9.44 16.36
C SER A 203 10.19 -8.08 16.41
N ASN A 204 10.19 -7.31 15.33
CA ASN A 204 9.65 -5.95 15.31
C ASN A 204 8.15 -5.90 14.98
N GLY A 205 7.53 -7.05 14.72
CA GLY A 205 6.14 -7.13 14.31
C GLY A 205 5.53 -8.51 14.34
N TYR A 206 4.25 -8.59 13.97
CA TYR A 206 3.52 -9.85 13.80
C TYR A 206 3.17 -10.06 12.32
N VAL A 207 3.09 -11.34 11.92
CA VAL A 207 2.70 -11.76 10.58
C VAL A 207 1.38 -12.52 10.67
N PHE A 208 0.37 -12.07 9.95
CA PHE A 208 -0.95 -12.70 9.86
C PHE A 208 -1.11 -13.37 8.50
N LYS A 209 -1.44 -14.66 8.47
CA LYS A 209 -1.57 -15.47 7.25
C LYS A 209 -2.72 -16.47 7.33
N VAL A 210 -3.38 -16.76 6.22
CA VAL A 210 -4.54 -17.69 6.16
C VAL A 210 -4.18 -19.10 6.63
N ASN A 211 -3.04 -19.62 6.18
CA ASN A 211 -2.51 -20.92 6.55
C ASN A 211 -1.27 -20.74 7.43
N SER A 212 -1.40 -20.02 8.55
CA SER A 212 -0.31 -19.66 9.44
C SER A 212 0.40 -20.89 10.02
N ASP A 213 1.74 -20.87 10.05
CA ASP A 213 2.53 -21.85 10.78
C ASP A 213 2.84 -21.36 12.21
N LYS A 214 2.24 -22.00 13.21
CA LYS A 214 2.47 -21.65 14.62
C LYS A 214 3.94 -21.81 15.04
N SER A 215 4.72 -22.64 14.35
CA SER A 215 6.13 -22.87 14.66
C SER A 215 7.03 -21.69 14.26
N THR A 216 6.59 -20.87 13.28
CA THR A 216 7.32 -19.68 12.82
C THR A 216 6.87 -18.39 13.52
N GLY A 217 5.92 -18.49 14.45
CA GLY A 217 5.33 -17.32 15.14
C GLY A 217 4.28 -16.57 14.32
N GLU A 218 3.84 -17.14 13.19
CA GLU A 218 2.75 -16.60 12.39
C GLU A 218 1.40 -16.75 13.11
N LEU A 219 0.55 -15.74 12.92
CA LEU A 219 -0.81 -15.68 13.45
C LEU A 219 -1.83 -15.93 12.33
N PRO A 220 -3.01 -16.49 12.64
CA PRO A 220 -4.02 -16.73 11.63
C PRO A 220 -4.65 -15.42 11.16
N LEU A 221 -4.75 -15.21 9.85
CA LEU A 221 -5.49 -14.10 9.25
C LEU A 221 -6.98 -14.46 9.22
N HIS A 222 -7.78 -13.75 10.01
CA HIS A 222 -9.23 -13.95 10.12
C HIS A 222 -10.00 -12.75 9.61
N ILE A 223 -10.98 -12.95 8.74
CA ILE A 223 -11.74 -11.85 8.11
C ILE A 223 -13.20 -12.23 8.13
N PRO A 224 -13.95 -11.92 9.20
CA PRO A 224 -15.30 -12.45 9.34
C PRO A 224 -16.23 -11.98 8.20
N PHE A 225 -16.92 -12.93 7.55
CA PHE A 225 -17.84 -12.65 6.45
C PHE A 225 -18.90 -11.60 6.78
N TRP A 226 -19.31 -11.51 8.04
CA TRP A 226 -20.38 -10.61 8.49
C TRP A 226 -19.94 -9.14 8.55
N ALA A 227 -18.63 -8.88 8.46
CA ALA A 227 -18.04 -7.54 8.33
C ALA A 227 -17.91 -7.08 6.88
N LEU A 228 -18.17 -7.94 5.89
CA LEU A 228 -18.22 -7.53 4.48
C LEU A 228 -19.52 -6.76 4.22
N PRO A 229 -19.50 -5.71 3.37
CA PRO A 229 -20.73 -5.18 2.83
C PRO A 229 -21.43 -6.24 1.96
N PHE A 230 -22.73 -6.03 1.75
CA PHE A 230 -23.58 -7.04 1.11
C PHE A 230 -23.11 -7.38 -0.30
N ASP A 231 -22.67 -6.40 -1.08
CA ASP A 231 -22.28 -6.62 -2.48
C ASP A 231 -21.03 -7.50 -2.58
N GLU A 232 -20.06 -7.30 -1.69
CA GLU A 232 -18.86 -8.13 -1.58
C GLU A 232 -19.19 -9.53 -1.08
N LEU A 233 -20.03 -9.65 -0.04
CA LEU A 233 -20.50 -10.96 0.44
C LEU A 233 -21.24 -11.73 -0.66
N LYS A 234 -22.15 -11.04 -1.37
CA LYS A 234 -22.90 -11.59 -2.51
C LYS A 234 -21.96 -12.07 -3.59
N GLN A 235 -21.02 -11.24 -4.03
CA GLN A 235 -20.06 -11.56 -5.08
C GLN A 235 -19.25 -12.83 -4.75
N ILE A 236 -18.81 -12.97 -3.50
CA ILE A 236 -17.98 -14.11 -3.08
C ILE A 236 -18.81 -15.39 -2.89
N SER A 237 -20.02 -15.26 -2.34
CA SER A 237 -20.77 -16.41 -1.80
C SER A 237 -21.99 -16.83 -2.61
N LEU A 238 -22.67 -15.91 -3.27
CA LEU A 238 -23.92 -16.15 -4.00
C LEU A 238 -23.79 -15.92 -5.50
N GLY A 239 -22.86 -15.07 -5.95
CA GLY A 239 -22.72 -14.68 -7.35
C GLY A 239 -23.84 -13.77 -7.86
N GLU A 240 -23.99 -13.69 -9.18
CA GLU A 240 -24.98 -12.83 -9.84
C GLU A 240 -26.42 -13.35 -9.68
N MET A 241 -27.36 -12.41 -9.52
CA MET A 241 -28.77 -12.68 -9.27
C MET A 241 -29.66 -11.64 -9.96
N GLN A 242 -30.95 -11.96 -10.10
CA GLN A 242 -31.94 -10.98 -10.57
C GLN A 242 -32.12 -9.85 -9.53
N PRO A 243 -32.31 -8.58 -9.94
CA PRO A 243 -32.40 -7.45 -9.01
C PRO A 243 -33.47 -7.60 -7.92
N SER A 244 -34.63 -8.19 -8.25
CA SER A 244 -35.70 -8.42 -7.28
C SER A 244 -35.33 -9.48 -6.23
N THR A 245 -34.65 -10.54 -6.65
CA THR A 245 -34.11 -11.58 -5.76
C THR A 245 -33.02 -11.01 -4.87
N GLU A 246 -32.13 -10.19 -5.43
CA GLU A 246 -31.08 -9.52 -4.68
C GLU A 246 -31.64 -8.63 -3.59
N ALA A 247 -32.63 -7.78 -3.91
CA ALA A 247 -33.31 -6.94 -2.93
C ALA A 247 -33.95 -7.79 -1.81
N ALA A 248 -34.63 -8.87 -2.17
CA ALA A 248 -35.24 -9.77 -1.18
C ALA A 248 -34.21 -10.43 -0.25
N ILE A 249 -33.05 -10.86 -0.77
CA ILE A 249 -31.98 -11.45 0.06
C ILE A 249 -31.32 -10.37 0.93
N ARG A 250 -31.14 -9.16 0.42
CA ARG A 250 -30.63 -8.01 1.18
C ARG A 250 -31.53 -7.72 2.38
N ASP A 251 -32.84 -7.71 2.19
CA ASP A 251 -33.83 -7.53 3.27
C ASP A 251 -33.74 -8.66 4.30
N ILE A 252 -33.66 -9.92 3.86
CA ILE A 252 -33.52 -11.08 4.77
C ILE A 252 -32.24 -10.96 5.61
N ILE A 253 -31.10 -10.58 5.02
CA ILE A 253 -29.85 -10.39 5.75
C ILE A 253 -29.97 -9.23 6.75
N SER A 254 -30.62 -8.13 6.35
CA SER A 254 -30.88 -7.00 7.25
C SER A 254 -31.68 -7.44 8.48
N GLU A 255 -32.76 -8.20 8.30
CA GLU A 255 -33.59 -8.72 9.40
C GLU A 255 -32.82 -9.71 10.31
N LYS A 256 -31.96 -10.56 9.72
CA LYS A 256 -31.08 -11.43 10.51
C LYS A 256 -30.10 -10.63 11.35
N LYS A 257 -29.47 -9.60 10.78
CA LYS A 257 -28.57 -8.70 11.50
C LYS A 257 -29.29 -7.91 12.60
N LYS A 258 -30.53 -7.46 12.37
CA LYS A 258 -31.36 -6.84 13.43
C LYS A 258 -31.62 -7.81 14.58
N THR A 259 -31.97 -9.05 14.27
CA THR A 259 -32.21 -10.08 15.29
C THR A 259 -30.93 -10.37 16.09
N ALA A 260 -29.81 -10.57 15.40
CA ALA A 260 -28.54 -10.88 16.02
C ALA A 260 -27.92 -9.70 16.77
N SER A 261 -28.27 -8.45 16.42
CA SER A 261 -27.80 -7.25 17.14
C SER A 261 -28.15 -7.30 18.63
N LYS A 262 -29.23 -8.00 19.01
CA LYS A 262 -29.65 -8.20 20.41
C LYS A 262 -28.62 -8.99 21.24
N HIS A 263 -27.68 -9.67 20.60
CA HIS A 263 -26.57 -10.36 21.26
C HIS A 263 -25.36 -9.46 21.51
N LEU A 264 -25.30 -8.27 20.92
CA LEU A 264 -24.24 -7.30 21.18
C LEU A 264 -24.45 -6.63 22.54
N GLU A 265 -23.36 -6.35 23.26
CA GLU A 265 -23.43 -5.64 24.55
C GLU A 265 -24.05 -4.24 24.39
N LYS A 266 -23.74 -3.58 23.26
CA LYS A 266 -24.22 -2.23 22.91
C LYS A 266 -24.74 -2.22 21.47
N PRO A 267 -25.99 -2.65 21.24
CA PRO A 267 -26.55 -2.70 19.89
C PRO A 267 -26.71 -1.28 19.30
N PRO A 268 -26.48 -1.10 17.99
CA PRO A 268 -26.86 0.13 17.32
C PRO A 268 -28.39 0.29 17.27
N PRO A 269 -28.91 1.51 17.01
CA PRO A 269 -30.34 1.72 16.81
C PRO A 269 -30.87 0.85 15.67
N GLU A 270 -31.98 0.14 15.90
CA GLU A 270 -32.53 -0.86 14.96
C GLU A 270 -32.81 -0.27 13.56
N ILE A 271 -33.23 1.00 13.48
CA ILE A 271 -33.49 1.71 12.22
C ILE A 271 -32.21 2.00 11.40
N ALA A 272 -31.04 1.99 12.03
CA ALA A 272 -29.75 2.21 11.37
C ALA A 272 -29.11 0.91 10.88
N ILE A 273 -29.67 -0.26 11.24
CA ILE A 273 -29.15 -1.56 10.85
C ILE A 273 -29.53 -1.86 9.40
N THR A 274 -28.52 -2.15 8.58
CA THR A 274 -28.67 -2.54 7.18
C THR A 274 -27.93 -3.85 6.90
N ALA A 275 -28.05 -4.36 5.69
CA ALA A 275 -27.26 -5.51 5.24
C ALA A 275 -25.74 -5.26 5.27
N ASP A 276 -25.29 -4.00 5.30
CA ASP A 276 -23.89 -3.59 5.31
C ASP A 276 -23.33 -3.36 6.72
N SER A 277 -24.18 -3.37 7.75
CA SER A 277 -23.75 -3.24 9.15
C SER A 277 -22.89 -4.43 9.58
N PRO A 278 -21.74 -4.23 10.26
CA PRO A 278 -20.85 -5.32 10.65
C PRO A 278 -21.38 -6.05 11.89
N ILE A 279 -22.50 -6.75 11.73
CA ILE A 279 -23.18 -7.48 12.82
C ILE A 279 -23.14 -8.98 12.49
N PRO A 280 -22.68 -9.83 13.43
CA PRO A 280 -22.61 -11.27 13.22
C PRO A 280 -24.01 -11.87 13.00
N PHE A 281 -24.12 -12.79 12.05
CA PHE A 281 -25.33 -13.56 11.80
C PHE A 281 -24.95 -14.93 11.24
N SER A 282 -25.81 -15.94 11.35
CA SER A 282 -25.48 -17.28 10.85
C SER A 282 -25.73 -17.43 9.35
N LEU A 283 -24.65 -17.57 8.57
CA LEU A 283 -24.73 -17.83 7.13
C LEU A 283 -25.19 -19.26 6.83
N LYS A 284 -24.87 -20.22 7.71
CA LYS A 284 -25.35 -21.61 7.63
C LYS A 284 -26.87 -21.68 7.81
N GLN A 285 -27.39 -20.96 8.81
CA GLN A 285 -28.84 -20.86 9.03
C GLN A 285 -29.54 -20.14 7.88
N LEU A 286 -28.94 -19.06 7.35
CA LEU A 286 -29.46 -18.38 6.16
C LEU A 286 -29.55 -19.33 4.95
N TRP A 287 -28.47 -20.06 4.67
CA TRP A 287 -28.45 -21.05 3.59
C TRP A 287 -29.56 -22.10 3.78
N PHE A 288 -29.69 -22.65 4.98
CA PHE A 288 -30.67 -23.68 5.29
C PHE A 288 -32.11 -23.20 5.11
N GLU A 289 -32.44 -21.99 5.57
CA GLU A 289 -33.78 -21.40 5.41
C GLU A 289 -34.12 -21.10 3.95
N LEU A 290 -33.16 -20.57 3.18
CA LEU A 290 -33.36 -20.29 1.77
C LEU A 290 -33.50 -21.58 0.96
N ASP A 291 -32.66 -22.59 1.20
CA ASP A 291 -32.75 -23.90 0.53
C ASP A 291 -34.06 -24.61 0.87
N ASN A 292 -34.47 -24.55 2.14
CA ASN A 292 -35.75 -25.05 2.59
C ASN A 292 -36.92 -24.39 1.84
N TYR A 293 -36.90 -23.07 1.68
CA TYR A 293 -37.93 -22.35 0.93
C TYR A 293 -37.95 -22.74 -0.56
N GLU A 294 -36.80 -22.97 -1.20
CA GLU A 294 -36.75 -23.39 -2.60
C GLU A 294 -37.29 -24.82 -2.81
N ARG A 295 -37.02 -25.74 -1.86
CA ARG A 295 -37.29 -27.18 -2.03
C ARG A 295 -38.59 -27.67 -1.42
N ILE A 296 -39.25 -26.88 -0.58
CA ILE A 296 -40.51 -27.26 0.05
C ILE A 296 -41.59 -27.60 -0.99
N THR A 297 -42.31 -28.70 -0.74
CA THR A 297 -43.43 -29.13 -1.58
C THR A 297 -44.76 -28.96 -0.86
N PHE A 298 -45.84 -28.81 -1.61
CA PHE A 298 -47.16 -28.45 -1.11
C PHE A 298 -48.22 -29.47 -1.51
N LYS A 299 -49.24 -29.66 -0.67
CA LYS A 299 -50.40 -30.50 -1.01
C LYS A 299 -51.32 -29.83 -2.04
N LYS A 300 -51.32 -28.50 -2.09
CA LYS A 300 -52.09 -27.71 -3.06
C LYS A 300 -51.19 -26.88 -3.97
N ASN A 301 -51.58 -26.73 -5.24
CA ASN A 301 -50.81 -26.00 -6.25
C ASN A 301 -50.68 -24.49 -5.97
N ASN A 302 -51.53 -23.93 -5.09
CA ASN A 302 -51.47 -22.52 -4.69
C ASN A 302 -50.41 -22.23 -3.60
N GLY A 303 -49.70 -23.24 -3.10
CA GLY A 303 -48.69 -23.07 -2.06
C GLY A 303 -49.24 -23.15 -0.63
N GLU A 304 -50.48 -23.65 -0.47
CA GLU A 304 -51.02 -23.98 0.85
C GLU A 304 -50.68 -25.41 1.27
N GLU A 305 -50.74 -25.64 2.59
CA GLU A 305 -50.50 -26.96 3.20
C GLU A 305 -49.14 -27.57 2.79
N PRO A 306 -48.02 -26.96 3.25
CA PRO A 306 -46.70 -27.52 3.01
C PRO A 306 -46.58 -28.94 3.59
N TYR A 307 -45.88 -29.82 2.87
CA TYR A 307 -45.50 -31.11 3.42
C TYR A 307 -44.46 -30.91 4.54
N PRO A 308 -44.52 -31.70 5.62
CA PRO A 308 -43.39 -31.82 6.51
C PRO A 308 -42.19 -32.43 5.76
N PRO A 309 -40.95 -32.12 6.14
CA PRO A 309 -39.78 -32.74 5.55
C PRO A 309 -39.79 -34.25 5.79
N THR A 310 -39.51 -35.04 4.75
CA THR A 310 -39.34 -36.50 4.83
C THR A 310 -38.14 -36.85 5.72
N THR A 311 -37.04 -36.11 5.55
CA THR A 311 -35.87 -36.15 6.43
C THR A 311 -35.53 -34.73 6.83
N ARG A 312 -35.42 -34.48 8.13
CA ARG A 312 -34.90 -33.20 8.64
C ARG A 312 -33.40 -33.14 8.41
N GLY A 313 -32.96 -32.05 7.80
CA GLY A 313 -31.56 -31.71 7.63
C GLY A 313 -30.94 -31.13 8.90
N ASP A 314 -29.70 -30.68 8.77
CA ASP A 314 -28.86 -30.14 9.83
C ASP A 314 -28.13 -28.91 9.27
N PRO A 315 -28.48 -27.68 9.69
CA PRO A 315 -27.87 -26.48 9.14
C PRO A 315 -26.38 -26.37 9.50
N ASP A 316 -25.94 -26.86 10.66
CA ASP A 316 -24.53 -26.79 11.06
C ASP A 316 -23.62 -27.64 10.16
N LYS A 317 -24.16 -28.76 9.67
CA LYS A 317 -23.50 -29.66 8.72
C LYS A 317 -23.82 -29.36 7.26
N LEU A 318 -24.57 -28.30 6.98
CA LEU A 318 -25.04 -27.93 5.64
C LEU A 318 -25.78 -29.09 4.95
N ILE A 319 -26.63 -29.80 5.70
CA ILE A 319 -27.48 -30.88 5.18
C ILE A 319 -28.89 -30.31 4.98
N PRO A 320 -29.44 -30.28 3.76
CA PRO A 320 -30.75 -29.69 3.49
C PRO A 320 -31.89 -30.60 3.97
N ASN A 321 -33.07 -30.01 4.15
CA ASN A 321 -34.30 -30.78 4.29
C ASN A 321 -34.62 -31.52 2.99
N THR A 322 -35.20 -32.72 3.10
CA THR A 322 -35.71 -33.46 1.94
C THR A 322 -37.23 -33.53 1.98
N TYR A 323 -37.86 -33.43 0.82
CA TYR A 323 -39.31 -33.42 0.67
C TYR A 323 -39.78 -34.52 -0.29
N PRO A 324 -41.06 -34.93 -0.22
CA PRO A 324 -41.65 -35.81 -1.22
C PRO A 324 -41.44 -35.25 -2.63
N ARG A 325 -41.02 -36.11 -3.57
CA ARG A 325 -40.76 -35.69 -4.95
C ARG A 325 -42.06 -35.13 -5.57
N PRO A 326 -42.01 -33.94 -6.21
CA PRO A 326 -43.19 -33.39 -6.85
C PRO A 326 -43.64 -34.29 -8.01
N ALA A 327 -44.95 -34.51 -8.13
CA ALA A 327 -45.51 -35.30 -9.21
C ALA A 327 -45.54 -34.50 -10.53
N MET A 328 -45.49 -35.20 -11.66
CA MET A 328 -45.66 -34.57 -12.97
C MET A 328 -47.16 -34.33 -13.23
N GLY A 329 -47.59 -33.07 -13.31
CA GLY A 329 -48.96 -32.71 -13.68
C GLY A 329 -49.77 -32.06 -12.55
N ALA A 330 -51.06 -32.38 -12.45
CA ALA A 330 -52.02 -31.76 -11.55
C ALA A 330 -52.23 -32.50 -10.23
N THR A 331 -51.37 -33.47 -9.90
CA THR A 331 -51.46 -34.27 -8.67
C THR A 331 -50.42 -33.81 -7.65
N ALA A 332 -50.79 -33.88 -6.37
CA ALA A 332 -49.84 -33.64 -5.28
C ALA A 332 -48.80 -34.77 -5.18
N PRO A 333 -47.57 -34.51 -4.71
CA PRO A 333 -47.05 -33.23 -4.20
C PRO A 333 -46.74 -32.20 -5.30
N PHE A 334 -47.03 -30.92 -5.05
CA PHE A 334 -46.69 -29.81 -5.93
C PHE A 334 -45.36 -29.16 -5.53
N LYS A 335 -44.58 -28.70 -6.51
CA LYS A 335 -43.39 -27.86 -6.26
C LYS A 335 -43.79 -26.51 -5.64
N ASN A 336 -42.84 -25.82 -5.02
CA ASN A 336 -43.06 -24.42 -4.61
C ASN A 336 -43.58 -23.60 -5.81
N PRO A 337 -44.75 -22.96 -5.72
CA PRO A 337 -45.31 -22.16 -6.82
C PRO A 337 -44.60 -20.81 -7.01
N ARG A 338 -43.83 -20.35 -6.01
CA ARG A 338 -43.13 -19.06 -6.01
C ARG A 338 -41.67 -19.22 -5.56
N PRO A 339 -40.86 -20.07 -6.21
CA PRO A 339 -39.45 -20.17 -5.88
C PRO A 339 -38.74 -18.87 -6.29
N ARG A 340 -37.68 -18.51 -5.56
CA ARG A 340 -36.80 -17.41 -5.95
C ARG A 340 -35.83 -17.81 -7.07
N ASN A 341 -35.78 -19.10 -7.41
CA ASN A 341 -34.93 -19.69 -8.44
C ASN A 341 -33.43 -19.49 -8.17
N ILE A 342 -33.05 -19.60 -6.90
CA ILE A 342 -31.68 -19.38 -6.41
C ILE A 342 -30.90 -20.65 -6.12
N GLY A 343 -31.37 -21.82 -6.62
CA GLY A 343 -30.73 -23.11 -6.34
C GLY A 343 -29.23 -23.14 -6.68
N LYS A 344 -28.84 -22.56 -7.83
CA LYS A 344 -27.42 -22.45 -8.23
C LYS A 344 -26.59 -21.62 -7.25
N GLN A 345 -27.15 -20.50 -6.79
CA GLN A 345 -26.51 -19.60 -5.84
C GLN A 345 -26.39 -20.25 -4.44
N LEU A 346 -27.37 -21.05 -4.04
CA LEU A 346 -27.33 -21.82 -2.80
C LEU A 346 -26.33 -22.98 -2.85
N ASP A 347 -26.20 -23.65 -4.00
CA ASP A 347 -25.16 -24.66 -4.22
C ASP A 347 -23.76 -24.02 -4.20
N LEU A 348 -23.60 -22.83 -4.78
CA LEU A 348 -22.36 -22.05 -4.70
C LEU A 348 -22.04 -21.65 -3.26
N LEU A 349 -23.01 -21.08 -2.52
CA LEU A 349 -22.84 -20.69 -1.13
C LEU A 349 -22.41 -21.90 -0.28
N ARG A 350 -23.09 -23.03 -0.44
CA ARG A 350 -22.73 -24.27 0.25
C ARG A 350 -21.31 -24.72 -0.08
N SER A 351 -20.94 -24.69 -1.36
CA SER A 351 -19.60 -25.06 -1.82
C SER A 351 -18.53 -24.17 -1.17
N ARG A 352 -18.74 -22.84 -1.17
CA ARG A 352 -17.84 -21.87 -0.56
C ARG A 352 -17.71 -22.03 0.96
N LEU A 353 -18.81 -22.34 1.65
CA LEU A 353 -18.81 -22.62 3.09
C LEU A 353 -18.03 -23.90 3.46
N LEU A 354 -17.89 -24.85 2.54
CA LEU A 354 -17.16 -26.12 2.73
C LEU A 354 -15.71 -26.06 2.23
N ASP A 355 -15.36 -25.06 1.42
CA ASP A 355 -14.04 -24.91 0.82
C ASP A 355 -13.03 -24.37 1.85
N SER A 356 -11.97 -25.14 2.11
CA SER A 356 -10.91 -24.77 3.06
C SER A 356 -10.19 -23.48 2.66
N ASN A 357 -10.14 -23.14 1.37
CA ASN A 357 -9.53 -21.89 0.89
C ASN A 357 -10.28 -20.64 1.34
N TYR A 358 -11.56 -20.78 1.74
CA TYR A 358 -12.38 -19.69 2.25
C TYR A 358 -12.60 -19.77 3.77
N SER A 359 -11.90 -20.68 4.46
CA SER A 359 -12.03 -20.87 5.91
C SER A 359 -11.74 -19.58 6.68
N PHE A 360 -10.71 -18.81 6.26
CA PHE A 360 -10.37 -17.50 6.83
C PHE A 360 -11.53 -16.49 6.83
N LEU A 361 -12.51 -16.67 5.92
CA LEU A 361 -13.67 -15.80 5.73
C LEU A 361 -14.93 -16.34 6.41
N PHE A 362 -15.28 -17.61 6.14
CA PHE A 362 -16.54 -18.21 6.56
C PHE A 362 -16.46 -18.97 7.89
N THR A 363 -15.27 -19.41 8.29
CA THR A 363 -15.00 -20.08 9.57
C THR A 363 -13.75 -19.49 10.24
N PRO A 364 -13.72 -18.17 10.52
CA PRO A 364 -12.57 -17.46 11.09
C PRO A 364 -12.32 -17.84 12.56
N GLY A 365 -11.84 -19.06 12.80
CA GLY A 365 -11.60 -19.59 14.14
C GLY A 365 -12.87 -19.72 14.99
N ASP A 366 -12.73 -20.30 16.18
CA ASP A 366 -13.88 -20.51 17.09
C ASP A 366 -14.38 -19.21 17.72
N ASP A 367 -13.60 -18.13 17.64
CA ASP A 367 -13.90 -16.87 18.32
C ASP A 367 -14.80 -15.95 17.47
N PHE A 368 -14.58 -15.92 16.15
CA PHE A 368 -15.28 -15.01 15.24
C PHE A 368 -16.33 -15.71 14.36
N THR A 369 -16.40 -17.05 14.38
CA THR A 369 -17.42 -17.81 13.64
C THR A 369 -18.75 -17.75 14.39
N PRO A 370 -19.81 -17.19 13.79
CA PRO A 370 -21.12 -17.18 14.42
C PRO A 370 -21.70 -18.61 14.53
N ASP A 371 -22.29 -18.93 15.68
CA ASP A 371 -23.09 -20.14 15.84
C ASP A 371 -24.41 -20.06 15.03
N ILE A 372 -25.31 -21.03 15.19
CA ILE A 372 -26.58 -21.06 14.44
C ILE A 372 -27.51 -19.89 14.79
N ASP A 373 -27.40 -19.35 16.00
CA ASP A 373 -28.14 -18.18 16.49
C ASP A 373 -27.45 -16.86 16.12
N GLY A 374 -26.23 -16.92 15.58
CA GLY A 374 -25.43 -15.75 15.21
C GLY A 374 -24.57 -15.18 16.35
N LYS A 375 -24.35 -15.93 17.44
CA LYS A 375 -23.48 -15.50 18.55
C LYS A 375 -22.02 -15.79 18.24
N ILE A 376 -21.15 -14.88 18.66
CA ILE A 376 -19.69 -14.95 18.54
C ILE A 376 -19.05 -14.85 19.94
N LYS A 377 -17.79 -15.29 20.09
CA LYS A 377 -17.05 -15.15 21.35
C LYS A 377 -16.21 -13.86 21.37
N SER A 378 -15.78 -13.38 20.22
CA SER A 378 -14.99 -12.14 20.07
C SER A 378 -15.41 -11.38 18.82
N ASP A 379 -15.39 -10.05 18.90
CA ASP A 379 -15.89 -9.13 17.87
C ASP A 379 -14.74 -8.37 17.17
N LEU A 380 -15.05 -7.45 16.25
CA LEU A 380 -14.10 -6.70 15.44
C LEU A 380 -13.10 -5.88 16.26
N ASP A 381 -13.45 -5.46 17.46
CA ASP A 381 -12.55 -4.73 18.36
C ASP A 381 -11.32 -5.58 18.71
N SER A 382 -11.51 -6.86 19.01
CA SER A 382 -10.45 -7.82 19.30
C SER A 382 -9.59 -8.08 18.06
N LEU A 383 -10.22 -8.19 16.89
CA LEU A 383 -9.54 -8.40 15.62
C LEU A 383 -8.67 -7.19 15.23
N VAL A 384 -9.22 -5.97 15.28
CA VAL A 384 -8.45 -4.75 14.99
C VAL A 384 -7.38 -4.49 16.04
N THR A 385 -7.64 -4.82 17.31
CA THR A 385 -6.60 -4.77 18.35
C THR A 385 -5.44 -5.72 18.00
N SER A 386 -5.73 -6.92 17.49
CA SER A 386 -4.69 -7.85 17.04
C SER A 386 -3.88 -7.34 15.85
N TRP A 387 -4.48 -6.52 14.96
CA TRP A 387 -3.80 -6.02 13.78
C TRP A 387 -3.04 -4.72 13.98
N VAL A 388 -3.54 -3.80 14.79
CA VAL A 388 -2.94 -2.45 14.93
C VAL A 388 -2.85 -1.97 16.39
N GLY A 389 -3.37 -2.73 17.34
CA GLY A 389 -3.42 -2.35 18.76
C GLY A 389 -2.41 -3.08 19.67
N HIS A 390 -1.57 -3.96 19.11
CA HIS A 390 -0.61 -4.76 19.87
C HIS A 390 0.69 -3.99 20.18
N ASP A 391 1.64 -4.68 20.81
CA ASP A 391 2.88 -4.15 21.40
C ASP A 391 4.07 -4.03 20.43
N ARG A 392 3.83 -4.19 19.14
CA ARG A 392 4.89 -4.17 18.10
C ARG A 392 4.60 -3.06 17.10
N ALA A 393 5.66 -2.53 16.49
CA ALA A 393 5.55 -1.41 15.57
C ALA A 393 4.91 -1.80 14.21
N VAL A 394 5.11 -3.06 13.79
CA VAL A 394 4.77 -3.52 12.44
C VAL A 394 3.80 -4.70 12.48
N THR A 395 2.87 -4.70 11.54
CA THR A 395 1.96 -5.81 11.24
C THR A 395 2.05 -6.12 9.77
N VAL A 396 2.30 -7.37 9.41
CA VAL A 396 2.25 -7.85 8.04
C VAL A 396 0.99 -8.68 7.87
N LEU A 397 0.11 -8.27 6.96
CA LEU A 397 -0.97 -9.12 6.48
C LEU A 397 -0.46 -9.81 5.21
N ASP A 398 0.02 -11.03 5.38
CA ASP A 398 0.40 -11.91 4.28
C ASP A 398 -0.88 -12.45 3.62
N VAL A 399 -1.19 -11.86 2.47
CA VAL A 399 -2.37 -12.18 1.65
C VAL A 399 -2.01 -13.06 0.46
N SER A 400 -0.78 -13.58 0.38
CA SER A 400 -0.33 -14.49 -0.68
C SER A 400 -1.10 -15.81 -0.74
N GLY A 401 -1.67 -16.23 0.40
CA GLY A 401 -2.50 -17.43 0.50
C GLY A 401 -3.96 -17.24 0.05
N LEU A 402 -4.37 -16.02 -0.31
CA LEU A 402 -5.75 -15.75 -0.74
C LEU A 402 -5.97 -16.14 -2.21
N PRO A 403 -7.17 -16.64 -2.56
CA PRO A 403 -7.55 -16.81 -3.96
C PRO A 403 -7.50 -15.47 -4.71
N SER A 404 -6.85 -15.47 -5.88
CA SER A 404 -6.64 -14.25 -6.69
C SER A 404 -7.95 -13.55 -7.10
N GLU A 405 -9.03 -14.31 -7.28
CA GLU A 405 -10.36 -13.80 -7.65
C GLU A 405 -10.96 -12.85 -6.62
N ILE A 406 -10.65 -13.04 -5.34
CA ILE A 406 -11.23 -12.28 -4.22
C ILE A 406 -10.21 -11.39 -3.51
N LEU A 407 -8.92 -11.52 -3.84
CA LEU A 407 -7.80 -10.82 -3.18
C LEU A 407 -8.09 -9.33 -2.99
N SER A 408 -8.48 -8.64 -4.06
CA SER A 408 -8.80 -7.21 -4.00
C SER A 408 -10.01 -6.90 -3.11
N THR A 409 -11.06 -7.71 -3.17
CA THR A 409 -12.25 -7.54 -2.32
C THR A 409 -11.94 -7.70 -0.83
N ILE A 410 -11.12 -8.71 -0.51
CA ILE A 410 -10.72 -9.01 0.86
C ILE A 410 -9.80 -7.91 1.42
N VAL A 411 -8.78 -7.49 0.68
CA VAL A 411 -7.89 -6.38 1.08
C VAL A 411 -8.68 -5.09 1.26
N GLY A 412 -9.60 -4.78 0.35
CA GLY A 412 -10.48 -3.61 0.50
C GLY A 412 -11.30 -3.66 1.79
N THR A 413 -11.84 -4.82 2.13
CA THR A 413 -12.62 -5.00 3.36
C THR A 413 -11.77 -4.88 4.62
N LEU A 414 -10.58 -5.49 4.64
CA LEU A 414 -9.61 -5.36 5.74
C LEU A 414 -9.29 -3.88 6.03
N LEU A 415 -8.91 -3.15 4.97
CA LEU A 415 -8.57 -1.73 5.08
C LEU A 415 -9.78 -0.90 5.51
N ARG A 416 -10.99 -1.25 5.04
CA ARG A 416 -12.22 -0.57 5.43
C ARG A 416 -12.52 -0.75 6.91
N ILE A 417 -12.43 -1.97 7.43
CA ILE A 417 -12.66 -2.27 8.86
C ILE A 417 -11.70 -1.44 9.72
N ILE A 418 -10.41 -1.44 9.39
CA ILE A 418 -9.39 -0.70 10.12
C ILE A 418 -9.66 0.81 10.03
N TYR A 419 -9.90 1.32 8.82
CA TYR A 419 -10.14 2.74 8.60
C TYR A 419 -11.39 3.25 9.31
N ASP A 420 -12.52 2.54 9.20
CA ASP A 420 -13.78 2.95 9.81
C ASP A 420 -13.68 2.92 11.35
N ILE A 421 -13.01 1.92 11.95
CA ILE A 421 -12.78 1.90 13.41
C ILE A 421 -11.92 3.09 13.85
N LEU A 422 -10.85 3.42 13.12
CA LEU A 422 -10.01 4.58 13.44
C LEU A 422 -10.73 5.92 13.22
N PHE A 423 -11.60 5.98 12.22
CA PHE A 423 -12.45 7.14 11.91
C PHE A 423 -13.47 7.41 13.03
N TRP A 424 -14.21 6.38 13.44
CA TRP A 424 -15.18 6.50 14.54
C TRP A 424 -14.49 6.61 15.91
N GLY A 425 -13.24 6.16 16.02
CA GLY A 425 -12.39 6.30 17.19
C GLY A 425 -11.72 7.68 17.35
N THR A 426 -12.06 8.70 16.57
CA THR A 426 -11.40 10.02 16.59
C THR A 426 -11.40 10.73 17.95
N GLY A 427 -12.37 10.43 18.83
CA GLY A 427 -12.41 10.93 20.21
C GLY A 427 -11.67 10.08 21.23
N LEU A 428 -11.06 8.96 20.81
CA LEU A 428 -10.39 7.99 21.68
C LEU A 428 -8.87 8.01 21.48
N PRO A 429 -8.07 7.61 22.49
CA PRO A 429 -6.62 7.51 22.36
C PRO A 429 -6.15 6.56 21.25
N VAL A 430 -6.99 5.59 20.88
CA VAL A 430 -6.69 4.61 19.81
C VAL A 430 -6.96 5.15 18.41
N GLY A 431 -7.65 6.29 18.26
CA GLY A 431 -7.96 6.89 16.98
C GLY A 431 -6.70 7.38 16.25
N GLY A 432 -6.76 7.43 14.92
CA GLY A 432 -5.57 7.68 14.09
C GLY A 432 -4.89 9.04 14.32
N ARG A 433 -5.59 10.07 14.84
CA ARG A 433 -4.92 11.33 15.23
C ARG A 433 -4.03 11.20 16.46
N ALA A 434 -4.47 10.44 17.44
CA ALA A 434 -3.72 10.20 18.67
C ALA A 434 -2.64 9.13 18.45
N GLN A 435 -2.92 8.15 17.59
CA GLN A 435 -1.99 7.08 17.25
C GLN A 435 -2.03 6.79 15.73
N PRO A 436 -1.23 7.52 14.93
CA PRO A 436 -1.23 7.42 13.47
C PRO A 436 -0.88 6.04 12.95
N LEU A 437 -1.48 5.69 11.81
CA LEU A 437 -1.26 4.43 11.10
C LEU A 437 -0.63 4.71 9.73
N LEU A 438 0.48 4.03 9.43
CA LEU A 438 1.01 3.93 8.08
C LEU A 438 0.57 2.62 7.43
N ILE A 439 -0.13 2.67 6.30
CA ILE A 439 -0.51 1.48 5.53
C ILE A 439 0.40 1.39 4.31
N ALA A 440 1.31 0.42 4.30
CA ALA A 440 2.16 0.07 3.17
C ALA A 440 1.46 -0.96 2.28
N LEU A 441 1.22 -0.60 1.02
CA LEU A 441 0.56 -1.44 0.03
C LEU A 441 1.60 -1.93 -0.97
N GLU A 442 2.07 -3.17 -0.79
CA GLU A 442 2.91 -3.80 -1.79
C GLU A 442 2.10 -4.22 -3.02
N GLU A 443 2.73 -4.08 -4.19
CA GLU A 443 2.12 -4.27 -5.50
C GLU A 443 0.75 -3.61 -5.62
N ALA A 444 0.71 -2.32 -5.27
CA ALA A 444 -0.52 -1.54 -5.21
C ALA A 444 -1.33 -1.53 -6.52
N HIS A 445 -0.71 -1.87 -7.67
CA HIS A 445 -1.39 -2.04 -8.95
C HIS A 445 -2.43 -3.17 -8.94
N LEU A 446 -2.28 -4.19 -8.08
CA LEU A 446 -3.27 -5.24 -7.85
C LEU A 446 -4.57 -4.72 -7.21
N PHE A 447 -4.46 -3.65 -6.42
CA PHE A 447 -5.55 -3.10 -5.62
C PHE A 447 -6.14 -1.82 -6.21
N MET A 448 -5.33 -1.08 -6.98
CA MET A 448 -5.71 0.19 -7.60
C MET A 448 -5.42 0.24 -9.11
N PRO A 449 -5.93 -0.71 -9.91
CA PRO A 449 -5.71 -0.71 -11.35
C PRO A 449 -6.41 0.48 -12.03
N VAL A 450 -5.85 0.98 -13.14
CA VAL A 450 -6.42 2.11 -13.91
C VAL A 450 -7.79 1.78 -14.50
N ASP A 451 -7.99 0.56 -14.99
CA ASP A 451 -9.13 0.21 -15.85
C ASP A 451 -10.30 -0.45 -15.09
N LYS A 452 -10.18 -0.64 -13.77
CA LYS A 452 -11.16 -1.40 -13.00
C LYS A 452 -11.35 -0.82 -11.59
N GLU A 453 -12.57 -0.39 -11.30
CA GLU A 453 -12.95 -0.03 -9.94
C GLU A 453 -13.26 -1.30 -9.13
N THR A 454 -12.43 -1.57 -8.13
CA THR A 454 -12.56 -2.71 -7.20
C THR A 454 -12.93 -2.21 -5.80
N PRO A 455 -13.40 -3.09 -4.88
CA PRO A 455 -13.64 -2.68 -3.49
C PRO A 455 -12.40 -2.12 -2.79
N ALA A 456 -11.21 -2.66 -3.07
CA ALA A 456 -9.95 -2.07 -2.60
C ALA A 456 -9.71 -0.70 -3.19
N HIS A 457 -9.89 -0.51 -4.50
CA HIS A 457 -9.72 0.80 -5.15
C HIS A 457 -10.59 1.87 -4.51
N ARG A 458 -11.87 1.59 -4.25
CA ARG A 458 -12.80 2.51 -3.55
C ARG A 458 -12.29 2.88 -2.15
N THR A 459 -11.88 1.88 -1.38
CA THR A 459 -11.43 2.06 0.01
C THR A 459 -10.11 2.83 0.07
N ILE A 460 -9.11 2.43 -0.72
CA ILE A 460 -7.80 3.09 -0.77
C ILE A 460 -7.95 4.51 -1.33
N GLY A 461 -8.80 4.72 -2.34
CA GLY A 461 -9.12 6.05 -2.86
C GLY A 461 -9.74 6.97 -1.81
N LYS A 462 -10.62 6.45 -0.93
CA LYS A 462 -11.13 7.18 0.23
C LYS A 462 -10.01 7.55 1.21
N ILE A 463 -9.14 6.59 1.54
CA ILE A 463 -7.98 6.84 2.43
C ILE A 463 -7.02 7.87 1.82
N ALA A 464 -6.74 7.83 0.52
CA ALA A 464 -5.86 8.79 -0.14
C ALA A 464 -6.43 10.22 -0.13
N LYS A 465 -7.76 10.39 -0.18
CA LYS A 465 -8.42 11.70 -0.17
C LYS A 465 -8.62 12.25 1.25
N GLU A 466 -8.90 11.38 2.22
CA GLU A 466 -9.38 11.77 3.54
C GLU A 466 -8.48 11.33 4.70
N GLY A 467 -7.65 10.30 4.51
CA GLY A 467 -6.87 9.64 5.56
C GLY A 467 -5.96 10.58 6.33
N ARG A 468 -5.37 11.58 5.64
CA ARG A 468 -4.60 12.66 6.28
C ARG A 468 -5.35 13.35 7.43
N LYS A 469 -6.66 13.59 7.29
CA LYS A 469 -7.47 14.24 8.34
C LYS A 469 -7.63 13.36 9.58
N TYR A 470 -7.52 12.06 9.42
CA TYR A 470 -7.75 11.05 10.45
C TYR A 470 -6.46 10.37 10.94
N GLY A 471 -5.29 10.80 10.45
CA GLY A 471 -4.00 10.23 10.83
C GLY A 471 -3.74 8.84 10.23
N VAL A 472 -4.33 8.55 9.07
CA VAL A 472 -4.08 7.31 8.31
C VAL A 472 -3.32 7.66 7.03
N GLY A 473 -2.08 7.20 6.96
CA GLY A 473 -1.16 7.35 5.85
C GLY A 473 -1.15 6.16 4.90
N LEU A 474 -0.80 6.41 3.64
CA LEU A 474 -0.58 5.36 2.63
C LEU A 474 0.88 5.42 2.18
N CYS A 475 1.51 4.26 2.02
CA CYS A 475 2.75 4.08 1.28
C CYS A 475 2.45 3.16 0.11
N ILE A 476 2.35 3.70 -1.10
CA ILE A 476 2.08 2.94 -2.33
C ILE A 476 3.39 2.36 -2.83
N ILE A 477 3.53 1.04 -2.85
CA ILE A 477 4.73 0.37 -3.38
C ILE A 477 4.36 -0.39 -4.64
N THR A 478 5.11 -0.15 -5.72
CA THR A 478 4.80 -0.76 -7.02
C THR A 478 6.00 -0.77 -7.95
N GLN A 479 6.05 -1.78 -8.81
CA GLN A 479 6.97 -1.82 -9.95
C GLN A 479 6.36 -1.35 -11.26
N ARG A 480 5.04 -1.17 -11.29
CA ARG A 480 4.26 -0.82 -12.48
C ARG A 480 3.47 0.46 -12.23
N PRO A 481 4.14 1.63 -12.14
CA PRO A 481 3.45 2.89 -11.86
C PRO A 481 2.41 3.22 -12.94
N THR A 482 2.61 2.80 -14.19
CA THR A 482 1.66 3.01 -15.30
C THR A 482 0.33 2.30 -15.10
N GLU A 483 0.31 1.15 -14.42
CA GLU A 483 -0.89 0.35 -14.15
C GLU A 483 -1.71 0.85 -12.95
N ILE A 484 -1.22 1.86 -12.22
CA ILE A 484 -1.91 2.45 -11.06
C ILE A 484 -2.68 3.71 -11.44
N ASP A 485 -3.86 3.88 -10.84
CA ASP A 485 -4.66 5.09 -10.92
C ASP A 485 -3.82 6.37 -10.65
N ASN A 486 -3.87 7.33 -11.59
CA ASN A 486 -3.22 8.63 -11.49
C ASN A 486 -3.61 9.40 -10.21
N ALA A 487 -4.87 9.29 -9.78
CA ALA A 487 -5.34 9.97 -8.59
C ALA A 487 -4.60 9.47 -7.35
N ALA A 488 -4.23 8.19 -7.29
CA ALA A 488 -3.53 7.61 -6.14
C ALA A 488 -2.09 8.16 -5.98
N LEU A 489 -1.33 8.13 -7.08
CA LEU A 489 0.06 8.60 -7.07
C LEU A 489 0.14 10.11 -6.91
N SER A 490 -0.79 10.88 -7.50
CA SER A 490 -0.81 12.34 -7.37
C SER A 490 -1.18 12.84 -5.96
N GLN A 491 -1.86 12.02 -5.14
CA GLN A 491 -2.07 12.34 -3.72
C GLN A 491 -0.84 12.06 -2.84
N CYS A 492 0.20 11.40 -3.36
CA CYS A 492 1.41 11.11 -2.59
C CYS A 492 2.29 12.35 -2.49
N GLY A 493 2.33 12.95 -1.28
CA GLY A 493 3.17 14.11 -1.01
C GLY A 493 4.67 13.81 -0.98
N THR A 494 5.07 12.54 -0.93
CA THR A 494 6.46 12.09 -1.06
C THR A 494 6.58 10.98 -2.10
N MET A 495 7.53 11.12 -3.03
CA MET A 495 7.85 10.11 -4.04
C MET A 495 9.30 9.64 -3.84
N ILE A 496 9.50 8.33 -3.73
CA ILE A 496 10.81 7.69 -3.68
C ILE A 496 10.95 6.84 -4.94
N ALA A 497 11.65 7.37 -5.94
CA ALA A 497 11.84 6.73 -7.23
C ALA A 497 13.22 6.07 -7.32
N LEU A 498 13.24 4.74 -7.35
CA LEU A 498 14.41 3.93 -7.63
C LEU A 498 14.60 3.79 -9.15
N ARG A 499 15.58 2.98 -9.58
CA ARG A 499 15.86 2.75 -11.00
C ARG A 499 14.59 2.35 -11.76
N LEU A 500 14.27 3.11 -12.83
CA LEU A 500 13.18 2.86 -13.78
C LEU A 500 13.70 2.86 -15.22
N THR A 501 13.69 1.70 -15.86
CA THR A 501 14.23 1.51 -17.22
C THR A 501 13.19 1.74 -18.32
N ASN A 502 11.91 1.51 -18.02
CA ASN A 502 10.82 1.71 -18.97
C ASN A 502 10.48 3.21 -19.15
N PRO A 503 10.48 3.75 -20.38
CA PRO A 503 10.09 5.14 -20.65
C PRO A 503 8.67 5.51 -20.20
N SER A 504 7.68 4.62 -20.35
CA SER A 504 6.30 4.93 -19.96
C SER A 504 6.17 5.07 -18.43
N ASP A 505 6.85 4.21 -17.68
CA ASP A 505 6.90 4.28 -16.22
C ASP A 505 7.62 5.54 -15.73
N ARG A 506 8.69 5.95 -16.40
CA ARG A 506 9.35 7.24 -16.09
C ARG A 506 8.43 8.42 -16.35
N SER A 507 7.76 8.45 -17.50
CA SER A 507 6.82 9.53 -17.84
C SER A 507 5.66 9.61 -16.83
N LYS A 508 5.16 8.46 -16.38
CA LYS A 508 4.15 8.40 -15.32
C LYS A 508 4.65 9.02 -14.02
N VAL A 509 5.86 8.68 -13.57
CA VAL A 509 6.45 9.26 -12.35
C VAL A 509 6.72 10.75 -12.54
N GLU A 510 7.24 11.16 -13.69
CA GLU A 510 7.48 12.56 -14.04
C GLU A 510 6.21 13.41 -13.96
N SER A 511 5.07 12.88 -14.42
CA SER A 511 3.77 13.58 -14.34
C SER A 511 3.26 13.82 -12.92
N THR A 512 3.86 13.17 -11.92
CA THR A 512 3.55 13.35 -10.50
C THR A 512 4.56 14.25 -9.79
N MET A 513 5.66 14.60 -10.47
CA MET A 513 6.64 15.56 -9.97
C MET A 513 6.18 16.99 -10.29
N PRO A 514 6.59 18.00 -9.51
CA PRO A 514 6.45 19.40 -9.93
C PRO A 514 7.16 19.61 -11.28
N ASP A 515 6.53 20.37 -12.19
CA ASP A 515 7.01 20.59 -13.57
C ASP A 515 8.50 20.95 -13.64
N ASP A 516 8.95 21.85 -12.76
CA ASP A 516 10.34 22.34 -12.73
C ASP A 516 11.37 21.29 -12.28
N LEU A 517 10.93 20.14 -11.78
CA LEU A 517 11.78 19.02 -11.34
C LEU A 517 11.68 17.81 -12.28
N GLY A 518 10.87 17.87 -13.33
CA GLY A 518 10.67 16.75 -14.26
C GLY A 518 11.97 16.24 -14.88
N ALA A 519 12.95 17.12 -15.13
CA ALA A 519 14.26 16.74 -15.65
C ALA A 519 15.04 15.74 -14.77
N LEU A 520 14.73 15.64 -13.47
CA LEU A 520 15.32 14.63 -12.58
C LEU A 520 14.86 13.21 -12.94
N SER A 521 13.72 13.04 -13.63
CA SER A 521 13.26 11.74 -14.15
C SER A 521 14.29 11.11 -15.10
N GLY A 522 15.06 11.93 -15.81
CA GLY A 522 16.13 11.50 -16.71
C GLY A 522 17.29 10.78 -16.01
N LEU A 523 17.44 10.95 -14.69
CA LEU A 523 18.46 10.26 -13.90
C LEU A 523 18.06 8.81 -13.55
N LEU A 524 16.75 8.51 -13.52
CA LEU A 524 16.20 7.24 -13.05
C LEU A 524 16.79 5.99 -13.76
N PRO A 525 17.04 5.97 -15.09
CA PRO A 525 17.62 4.80 -15.75
C PRO A 525 19.04 4.45 -15.27
N SER A 526 19.79 5.47 -14.81
CA SER A 526 21.22 5.35 -14.48
C SER A 526 21.49 5.05 -13.00
N LEU A 527 20.46 5.03 -12.17
CA LEU A 527 20.59 4.77 -10.74
C LEU A 527 21.13 3.36 -10.47
N ARG A 528 21.99 3.23 -9.46
CA ARG A 528 22.48 1.91 -9.01
C ARG A 528 21.40 1.19 -8.20
N THR A 529 21.56 -0.12 -8.02
CA THR A 529 20.69 -0.87 -7.11
C THR A 529 20.82 -0.30 -5.69
N GLY A 530 19.68 -0.04 -5.04
CA GLY A 530 19.62 0.59 -3.72
C GLY A 530 19.86 2.11 -3.74
N GLU A 531 20.00 2.75 -4.91
CA GLU A 531 19.92 4.20 -5.04
C GLU A 531 18.51 4.63 -5.47
N GLY A 532 18.05 5.76 -4.94
CA GLY A 532 16.80 6.38 -5.36
C GLY A 532 16.83 7.90 -5.26
N ILE A 533 15.89 8.52 -5.94
CA ILE A 533 15.61 9.95 -5.86
C ILE A 533 14.39 10.13 -4.97
N VAL A 534 14.54 10.90 -3.90
CA VAL A 534 13.45 11.25 -2.98
C VAL A 534 13.02 12.68 -3.26
N ILE A 535 11.74 12.86 -3.57
CA ILE A 535 11.10 14.15 -3.87
C ILE A 535 9.87 14.29 -2.98
N GLY A 536 9.48 15.53 -2.70
CA GLY A 536 8.26 15.83 -1.96
C GLY A 536 8.54 16.22 -0.52
N GLU A 537 7.52 16.10 0.33
CA GLU A 537 7.46 16.77 1.62
C GLU A 537 8.36 16.14 2.70
N ALA A 538 8.64 14.84 2.65
CA ALA A 538 9.46 14.16 3.66
C ALA A 538 10.95 14.50 3.62
N MET A 539 11.42 15.25 2.62
CA MET A 539 12.79 15.73 2.51
C MET A 539 12.82 17.26 2.38
N PRO A 540 13.88 17.95 2.84
CA PRO A 540 14.00 19.39 2.66
C PRO A 540 14.24 19.77 1.19
N ILE A 541 14.90 18.91 0.41
CA ILE A 541 15.21 19.15 -1.00
C ILE A 541 15.11 17.83 -1.77
N PRO A 542 14.93 17.85 -3.10
CA PRO A 542 15.08 16.66 -3.92
C PRO A 542 16.48 16.06 -3.74
N SER A 543 16.55 14.81 -3.31
CA SER A 543 17.83 14.20 -2.91
C SER A 543 18.01 12.83 -3.53
N ARG A 544 19.20 12.58 -4.08
CA ARG A 544 19.64 11.23 -4.42
C ARG A 544 20.21 10.57 -3.17
N ILE A 545 19.63 9.44 -2.76
CA ILE A 545 20.00 8.69 -1.55
C ILE A 545 20.48 7.30 -1.96
N GLN A 546 21.60 6.87 -1.41
CA GLN A 546 21.99 5.46 -1.36
C GLN A 546 21.38 4.88 -0.08
N PHE A 547 20.36 4.04 -0.22
CA PHE A 547 19.67 3.42 0.91
C PHE A 547 20.55 2.37 1.59
N TYR A 548 20.31 2.19 2.89
CA TYR A 548 20.93 1.12 3.66
C TYR A 548 20.48 -0.26 3.17
N GLN A 549 21.20 -1.29 3.61
CA GLN A 549 20.74 -2.67 3.48
C GLN A 549 19.97 -3.02 4.75
N ALA A 550 18.79 -3.62 4.62
CA ALA A 550 18.03 -4.09 5.76
C ALA A 550 18.82 -5.17 6.52
N ILE A 551 18.72 -5.17 7.85
CA ILE A 551 19.37 -6.21 8.67
C ILE A 551 18.75 -7.57 8.34
N ASN A 552 17.41 -7.63 8.31
CA ASN A 552 16.65 -8.80 7.91
C ASN A 552 16.14 -8.59 6.49
N LYS A 553 16.55 -9.48 5.57
CA LYS A 553 16.11 -9.41 4.18
C LYS A 553 14.71 -10.02 4.00
N PRO A 554 13.87 -9.44 3.13
CA PRO A 554 12.65 -10.08 2.67
C PRO A 554 12.93 -11.45 2.02
N LEU A 555 11.98 -12.39 2.12
CA LEU A 555 11.97 -13.63 1.36
C LEU A 555 11.66 -13.29 -0.10
N GLY A 556 12.42 -13.82 -1.06
CA GLY A 556 12.17 -13.53 -2.48
C GLY A 556 13.39 -13.22 -3.33
N ASP A 557 14.62 -13.39 -2.81
CA ASP A 557 15.78 -13.46 -3.70
C ASP A 557 15.54 -14.60 -4.72
N ASP A 558 15.71 -14.28 -6.01
CA ASP A 558 15.68 -15.29 -7.07
C ASP A 558 16.57 -16.46 -6.65
N PRO A 559 16.15 -17.73 -6.89
CA PRO A 559 16.97 -18.86 -6.53
C PRO A 559 18.34 -18.70 -7.20
N ASP A 560 19.42 -18.88 -6.44
CA ASP A 560 20.75 -18.96 -7.04
C ASP A 560 20.80 -20.22 -7.89
N VAL A 561 20.50 -20.05 -9.18
CA VAL A 561 20.34 -21.13 -10.14
C VAL A 561 21.64 -21.93 -10.25
N ALA A 562 22.79 -21.27 -10.20
CA ALA A 562 24.08 -21.93 -10.31
C ALA A 562 24.36 -22.80 -9.06
N VAL A 563 24.12 -22.26 -7.87
CA VAL A 563 24.24 -23.02 -6.62
C VAL A 563 23.25 -24.18 -6.61
N ALA A 564 21.97 -23.94 -6.93
CA ALA A 564 20.93 -24.96 -6.93
C ALA A 564 21.17 -26.07 -7.98
N TRP A 565 21.59 -25.73 -9.20
CA TRP A 565 21.85 -26.69 -10.27
C TRP A 565 23.20 -27.38 -10.15
N SER A 566 24.12 -26.86 -9.33
CA SER A 566 25.37 -27.55 -9.00
C SER A 566 25.20 -28.69 -7.98
N GLN A 567 24.07 -28.73 -7.27
CA GLN A 567 23.74 -29.83 -6.36
C GLN A 567 23.25 -31.07 -7.13
N ASP A 568 23.38 -32.24 -6.52
CA ASP A 568 22.78 -33.46 -7.05
C ASP A 568 21.26 -33.33 -7.16
N ARG A 569 20.68 -33.96 -8.20
CA ARG A 569 19.22 -33.98 -8.35
C ARG A 569 18.58 -34.65 -7.13
N PRO A 570 17.52 -34.06 -6.55
CA PRO A 570 16.80 -34.68 -5.45
C PRO A 570 16.14 -35.98 -5.90
N ASP A 571 15.93 -36.89 -4.94
CA ASP A 571 15.24 -38.16 -5.17
C ASP A 571 13.83 -37.93 -5.76
N ALA A 572 13.51 -38.60 -6.86
CA ALA A 572 12.22 -38.47 -7.54
C ALA A 572 11.02 -38.80 -6.65
N LYS A 573 11.20 -39.54 -5.54
CA LYS A 573 10.13 -39.82 -4.57
C LYS A 573 9.50 -38.55 -3.98
N PHE A 574 10.26 -37.45 -3.87
CA PHE A 574 9.73 -36.19 -3.33
C PHE A 574 8.64 -35.57 -4.22
N TYR A 575 8.53 -35.95 -5.49
CA TYR A 575 7.40 -35.54 -6.32
C TYR A 575 6.06 -36.14 -5.86
N LYS A 576 6.09 -37.30 -5.20
CA LYS A 576 4.88 -37.89 -4.58
C LYS A 576 4.41 -37.03 -3.42
N ASP A 577 5.34 -36.54 -2.60
CA ASP A 577 5.04 -35.61 -1.51
C ASP A 577 4.55 -34.27 -2.05
N ALA A 578 5.16 -33.74 -3.12
CA ALA A 578 4.69 -32.55 -3.81
C ALA A 578 3.25 -32.72 -4.36
N LEU A 579 2.93 -33.87 -4.95
CA LEU A 579 1.56 -34.19 -5.40
C LEU A 579 0.58 -34.28 -4.23
N ASN A 580 0.98 -34.89 -3.11
CA ASN A 580 0.17 -34.94 -1.89
C ASN A 580 -0.09 -33.54 -1.35
N ASN A 581 0.93 -32.68 -1.33
CA ASN A 581 0.85 -31.28 -0.94
C ASN A 581 -0.10 -30.49 -1.85
N TRP A 582 0.01 -30.66 -3.17
CA TRP A 582 -0.91 -30.02 -4.12
C TRP A 582 -2.36 -30.47 -3.89
N ARG A 583 -2.61 -31.77 -3.70
CA ARG A 583 -3.95 -32.29 -3.41
C ARG A 583 -4.52 -31.79 -2.08
N ARG A 584 -3.67 -31.58 -1.08
CA ARG A 584 -4.04 -31.03 0.23
C ARG A 584 -4.08 -29.50 0.26
N GLN A 585 -3.61 -28.83 -0.81
CA GLN A 585 -3.38 -27.39 -0.84
C GLN A 585 -2.54 -26.93 0.37
N SER A 586 -1.52 -27.71 0.75
CA SER A 586 -0.67 -27.45 1.92
C SER A 586 0.80 -27.58 1.57
N ASN A 587 1.63 -26.61 1.96
CA ASN A 587 3.08 -26.65 1.72
C ASN A 587 3.88 -27.38 2.80
N ILE A 588 3.21 -28.03 3.77
CA ILE A 588 3.86 -28.65 4.91
C ILE A 588 4.52 -29.97 4.49
N TYR A 589 5.85 -29.99 4.45
CA TYR A 589 6.61 -31.23 4.42
C TYR A 589 6.63 -31.83 5.83
N LYS A 590 5.68 -32.71 6.15
CA LYS A 590 5.81 -33.54 7.35
C LYS A 590 6.86 -34.60 7.04
N LYS A 591 8.06 -34.50 7.64
CA LYS A 591 8.89 -35.68 7.84
C LYS A 591 8.05 -36.64 8.69
N GLU A 592 7.62 -37.75 8.10
CA GLU A 592 7.17 -38.88 8.90
C GLU A 592 8.36 -39.30 9.78
N GLU A 593 8.20 -39.23 11.10
CA GLU A 593 9.11 -39.88 12.06
C GLU A 593 9.02 -41.40 11.94
#